data_AF-A0A847BSP3-F1
#
_entry.id   AF-A0A847BSP3-F1
#
_cell.length_a   1.000
_cell.length_b   1.000
_cell.length_c   1.000
_cell.angle_alpha   90.00
_cell.angle_beta   90.00
_cell.angle_gamma   90.00
#
_symmetry.space_group_name_H-M   'P 1'
#
loop_
_entity.id
_entity.type
_entity.pdbx_description
1 polymer ?
#
loop_
_entity_poly.entity_id
_entity_poly.type
_entity_poly.pdbx_seq_one_letter_code
_entity_poly.pdbx_strand_id
1 'polypeptide(L)' 'ELRFVILTTAANPSMAAIHHRQPVIIPAQMIRPWISDAKAADQLRQKTGPEMVRFSIE' A
#
# COMPACT_ATOMS: atom_id res chain seq x y z
N GLU A 1 -15.96 -14.02 -15.51
CA GLU A 1 -16.25 -13.29 -14.26
C GLU A 1 -15.14 -12.27 -14.01
N LEU A 2 -15.45 -11.06 -13.56
CA LEU A 2 -14.45 -10.03 -13.28
C LEU A 2 -13.94 -10.19 -11.85
N ARG A 3 -12.67 -10.61 -11.71
CA ARG A 3 -12.01 -10.81 -10.41
C ARG A 3 -10.86 -9.83 -10.26
N PHE A 4 -10.65 -9.34 -9.04
CA PHE A 4 -9.50 -8.49 -8.70
C PHE A 4 -8.97 -8.86 -7.32
N VAL A 5 -7.77 -8.36 -7.00
CA VAL A 5 -7.09 -8.57 -5.72
C VAL A 5 -6.54 -7.24 -5.20
N ILE A 6 -6.33 -7.16 -3.88
CA ILE A 6 -5.59 -6.07 -3.26
C ILE A 6 -4.12 -6.48 -3.18
N LEU A 7 -3.23 -5.65 -3.75
CA LEU A 7 -1.80 -5.86 -3.60
C LEU A 7 -1.35 -5.47 -2.20
N THR A 8 -0.54 -6.32 -1.60
CA THR A 8 0.06 -6.10 -0.28
C THR A 8 1.59 -6.08 -0.37
N THR A 9 2.23 -5.49 0.62
CA THR A 9 3.68 -5.47 0.85
C THR A 9 3.99 -5.86 2.29
N ALA A 10 5.26 -5.99 2.64
CA ALA A 10 5.69 -6.22 4.02
C ALA A 10 5.26 -5.06 4.92
N ALA A 11 4.87 -5.36 6.16
CA ALA A 11 4.54 -4.33 7.13
C ALA A 11 5.77 -3.45 7.46
N ASN A 12 5.54 -2.15 7.60
CA ASN A 12 6.50 -1.19 8.13
C ASN A 12 6.49 -1.24 9.67
N PRO A 13 7.39 -0.53 10.36
CA PRO A 13 7.48 -0.57 11.82
C PRO A 13 6.16 -0.29 12.56
N SER A 14 5.38 0.72 12.16
CA SER A 14 4.08 0.99 12.79
C SER A 14 3.05 -0.12 12.61
N MET A 15 3.07 -0.83 11.47
CA MET A 15 2.14 -1.93 11.20
C MET A 15 2.62 -3.28 11.72
N ALA A 16 3.93 -3.51 11.84
CA ALA A 16 4.52 -4.81 12.17
C ALA A 16 4.06 -5.36 13.54
N ALA A 17 3.76 -4.46 14.49
CA ALA A 17 3.21 -4.84 15.80
C ALA A 17 1.74 -5.32 15.73
N ILE A 18 1.04 -5.07 14.62
CA ILE A 18 -0.37 -5.45 14.41
C ILE A 18 -0.47 -6.63 13.45
N HIS A 19 0.23 -6.57 12.30
CA HIS A 19 0.19 -7.61 11.28
C HIS A 19 1.46 -7.57 10.40
N HIS A 20 1.83 -8.70 9.80
CA HIS A 20 3.07 -8.86 9.03
C HIS A 20 3.01 -8.32 7.58
N ARG A 21 1.81 -7.98 7.10
CA ARG A 21 1.53 -7.43 5.76
C ARG A 21 0.66 -6.19 5.86
N GLN A 22 0.85 -5.28 4.92
CA GLN A 22 0.03 -4.08 4.74
C GLN A 22 -0.33 -3.89 3.25
N PRO A 23 -1.40 -3.15 2.92
CA PRO A 23 -1.70 -2.80 1.53
C PRO A 23 -0.62 -1.92 0.90
N VAL A 24 -0.51 -1.96 -0.44
CA VAL A 24 0.23 -0.91 -1.18
C VAL A 24 -0.61 0.36 -1.16
N ILE A 25 -0.06 1.45 -0.61
CA ILE A 25 -0.73 2.75 -0.55
C ILE A 25 -0.28 3.62 -1.73
N ILE A 26 -1.23 4.06 -2.54
CA ILE A 26 -0.97 4.90 -3.71
C ILE A 26 -1.28 6.37 -3.37
N PRO A 27 -0.29 7.29 -3.44
CA PRO A 27 -0.56 8.72 -3.33
C PRO A 27 -1.51 9.18 -4.43
N ALA A 28 -2.43 10.10 -4.12
CA ALA A 28 -3.48 10.52 -5.05
C ALA A 28 -2.93 10.99 -6.42
N GLN A 29 -1.82 11.73 -6.42
CA GLN A 29 -1.15 12.21 -7.63
C GLN A 29 -0.57 11.08 -8.51
N MET A 30 -0.37 9.88 -7.95
CA MET A 30 0.19 8.73 -8.65
C MET A 30 -0.86 7.78 -9.22
N ILE A 31 -2.16 8.04 -9.04
CA ILE A 31 -3.23 7.17 -9.56
C ILE A 31 -3.14 7.00 -11.09
N ARG A 32 -2.90 8.10 -11.83
CA ARG A 32 -2.77 8.03 -13.29
C ARG A 32 -1.57 7.16 -13.70
N PRO A 33 -0.33 7.46 -13.26
CA PRO A 33 0.80 6.57 -13.52
C PRO A 33 0.59 5.12 -13.11
N TRP A 34 -0.07 4.85 -11.98
CA TRP A 34 -0.35 3.49 -11.51
C TRP A 34 -1.20 2.67 -12.49
N ILE A 35 -2.20 3.30 -13.12
CA ILE A 35 -3.13 2.61 -14.03
C ILE A 35 -2.57 2.55 -15.45
N SER A 36 -1.80 3.57 -15.88
CA SER A 36 -1.38 3.71 -17.29
C SER A 36 0.06 3.30 -17.59
N ASP A 37 0.92 3.14 -16.58
CA ASP A 37 2.34 2.80 -16.76
C ASP A 37 2.75 1.64 -15.83
N ALA A 38 3.01 0.48 -16.45
CA ALA A 38 3.39 -0.73 -15.73
C ALA A 38 4.72 -0.59 -14.96
N LYS A 39 5.67 0.20 -15.47
CA LYS A 39 6.96 0.43 -14.80
C LYS A 39 6.76 1.34 -13.58
N ALA A 40 5.96 2.40 -13.73
CA ALA A 40 5.60 3.25 -12.59
C ALA A 40 4.84 2.46 -11.51
N ALA A 41 3.91 1.57 -11.91
CA ALA A 41 3.21 0.70 -10.99
C ALA A 41 4.14 -0.27 -10.25
N ASP A 42 5.09 -0.89 -10.96
CA ASP A 42 6.08 -1.78 -10.34
C ASP A 42 6.98 -1.04 -9.33
N GLN A 43 7.41 0.18 -9.65
CA GLN A 43 8.17 1.02 -8.72
C GLN A 43 7.35 1.44 -7.50
N LEU A 44 6.07 1.76 -7.68
CA LEU A 44 5.18 2.17 -6.58
C LEU A 44 4.90 1.02 -5.62
N ARG A 45 4.63 -0.20 -6.11
CA ARG A 45 4.32 -1.35 -5.23
C ARG A 45 5.50 -1.80 -4.36
N GLN A 46 6.73 -1.44 -4.73
CA GLN A 46 7.95 -1.76 -3.98
C GLN A 46 8.24 -0.76 -2.85
N LYS A 47 7.52 0.36 -2.77
CA LYS A 47 7.73 1.37 -1.73
C LYS A 47 7.17 0.91 -0.39
N THR A 48 7.86 1.27 0.69
CA THR A 48 7.33 1.13 2.05
C THR A 48 6.10 2.01 2.23
N GLY A 49 5.06 1.47 2.85
CA GLY A 49 3.85 2.23 3.19
C GLY A 49 4.11 3.35 4.20
N PRO A 50 3.22 4.34 4.31
CA PRO A 50 3.34 5.42 5.29
C PRO A 50 3.25 4.89 6.71
N GLU A 51 3.91 5.56 7.66
CA GLU A 51 3.73 5.26 9.08
C GLU A 51 2.31 5.64 9.54
N MET A 52 1.69 4.76 10.32
CA MET A 52 0.33 4.91 10.81
C MET A 52 0.33 5.27 12.29
N VAL A 53 -0.64 6.09 12.70
CA VAL A 53 -0.82 6.48 14.10
C VAL A 53 -1.86 5.60 14.79
N ARG A 54 -1.43 5.02 15.91
CA ARG A 54 -2.22 4.35 16.95
C ARG A 54 -3.32 5.22 17.56
N PHE A 55 -4.59 5.04 17.24
CA PHE A 55 -5.68 5.60 18.08
C PHE A 55 -6.60 4.50 18.59
N SER A 56 -6.96 4.58 19.86
CA SER A 56 -8.03 3.80 20.47
C SER A 56 -9.16 4.76 20.81
N ILE A 57 -10.39 4.38 20.50
CA ILE A 57 -11.57 5.12 20.95
C ILE A 57 -11.98 4.50 22.28
N GLU A 58 -12.04 5.31 23.34
CA GLU A 58 -12.60 4.91 24.64
C GLU A 58 -14.11 4.72 24.57
#